data_AF-A0A1S1NMW7-F1
#
_entry.id   AF-A0A1S1NMW7-F1
#
_cell.length_a   1.000
_cell.length_b   1.000
_cell.length_c   1.000
_cell.angle_alpha   90.00
_cell.angle_beta   90.00
_cell.angle_gamma   90.00
#
_symmetry.space_group_name_H-M   'P 1'
#
loop_
_entity.id
_entity.type
_entity.pdbx_description
1 polymer ?
#
loop_
_entity_poly.entity_id
_entity_poly.type
_entity_poly.pdbx_seq_one_letter_code
_entity_poly.pdbx_strand_id
1 'polypeptide(L)'
;MQQLATRPWITAGIALAGASLIATAPVTAPPLPDVHVSRLIQLIADEADITIDLIRHGQSFDNVQGIIGTVAPGAGLTPTGAEEAAYLADPSNPVHLADPSSYGGIFASGLIRTQETAADWLDAANAAGTPVTDLSGLNELNAGIFEGAPQNALTGLAYLAAPLAWTLGLYFVPELGSSDYNGMAFEDRYNDAIQTMYDATSPNGESVGFSHGAAMMIWTMMNVNNPNPLLILEHPLDNTDQVVITGNPEDGWTLVSWGGESVAPANLLQDLFVNTRDLITTPQMAAFNVWQALLTLDPSTILNSLKDGVVDIARTTLNYPVVMIQDIIGAFTGSVPLGLDFGDLPSELAAALPAAATDFSALLPGELGTLIGDLFTAL
;
A
#
# COMPACT_ATOMS: atom_id res chain seq x y z
N MET A 1 45.93 40.52 17.83
CA MET A 1 46.80 39.44 17.33
C MET A 1 46.44 38.15 18.05
N GLN A 2 45.61 37.31 17.44
CA GLN A 2 45.86 35.88 17.26
C GLN A 2 44.77 35.33 16.34
N GLN A 3 45.23 34.48 15.45
CA GLN A 3 44.58 34.01 14.23
C GLN A 3 43.88 32.66 14.46
N LEU A 4 42.85 32.43 13.64
CA LEU A 4 42.47 31.17 12.97
C LEU A 4 42.05 29.96 13.82
N ALA A 5 40.78 29.56 13.66
CA ALA A 5 40.44 28.40 12.83
C ALA A 5 38.94 28.41 12.46
N THR A 6 38.66 28.29 11.17
CA THR A 6 37.32 28.10 10.60
C THR A 6 37.12 26.66 10.14
N ARG A 7 35.84 26.23 10.12
CA ARG A 7 35.20 25.15 9.32
C ARG A 7 34.85 23.85 10.10
N PRO A 8 33.94 22.99 9.58
CA PRO A 8 32.47 23.09 9.67
C PRO A 8 31.85 21.71 10.05
N TRP A 9 30.52 21.59 9.93
CA TRP A 9 29.72 20.39 9.58
C TRP A 9 28.48 20.23 10.45
N ILE A 10 27.38 20.21 9.72
CA ILE A 10 25.99 19.93 10.07
C ILE A 10 25.87 18.43 10.33
N THR A 11 25.21 18.03 11.41
CA THR A 11 24.40 16.81 11.42
C THR A 11 23.20 17.04 12.33
N ALA A 12 22.03 17.10 11.72
CA ALA A 12 20.74 17.16 12.39
C ALA A 12 20.45 15.82 13.04
N GLY A 13 20.37 15.79 14.37
CA GLY A 13 19.70 14.73 15.11
C GLY A 13 18.25 15.14 15.31
N ILE A 14 17.33 14.55 14.55
CA ILE A 14 15.91 14.59 14.91
C ILE A 14 15.72 13.50 15.98
N ALA A 15 15.53 13.95 17.21
CA ALA A 15 15.19 13.10 18.33
C ALA A 15 13.75 12.59 18.18
N LEU A 16 13.58 11.26 18.14
CA LEU A 16 12.31 10.60 18.41
C LEU A 16 11.88 10.93 19.85
N ALA A 17 10.78 11.66 19.98
CA ALA A 17 10.13 11.96 21.24
C ALA A 17 8.77 11.23 21.30
N GLY A 18 8.64 10.31 22.27
CA GLY A 18 7.39 9.66 22.68
C GLY A 18 7.59 8.17 22.97
N ALA A 19 7.46 7.63 24.17
CA ALA A 19 7.08 8.17 25.46
C ALA A 19 7.71 7.31 26.58
N SER A 20 8.16 7.94 27.66
CA SER A 20 8.56 7.29 28.92
C SER A 20 7.73 7.85 30.07
N LEU A 21 7.11 6.98 30.87
CA LEU A 21 6.67 7.12 32.29
C LEU A 21 5.72 5.93 32.63
N ILE A 22 6.23 4.73 32.94
CA ILE A 22 6.55 4.12 34.26
C ILE A 22 5.39 4.01 35.27
N ALA A 23 5.03 2.76 35.59
CA ALA A 23 4.76 2.31 36.96
C ALA A 23 5.34 0.89 37.15
N THR A 24 6.54 0.81 37.75
CA THR A 24 7.13 -0.47 38.19
C THR A 24 6.39 -0.97 39.42
N ALA A 25 5.46 -1.90 39.24
CA ALA A 25 5.09 -2.87 40.26
C ALA A 25 5.67 -4.22 39.83
N PRO A 26 6.36 -4.98 40.71
CA PRO A 26 6.83 -6.31 40.36
C PRO A 26 5.61 -7.23 40.33
N VAL A 27 4.95 -7.33 39.17
CA VAL A 27 4.03 -8.43 38.89
C VAL A 27 4.93 -9.53 38.35
N THR A 28 5.10 -10.60 39.12
CA THR A 28 5.61 -11.86 38.59
C THR A 28 4.69 -12.26 37.45
N ALA A 29 5.13 -12.06 36.21
CA ALA A 29 4.42 -12.55 35.04
C ALA A 29 4.31 -14.08 35.17
N PRO A 30 3.12 -14.68 34.97
CA PRO A 30 3.06 -16.12 34.78
C PRO A 30 3.93 -16.49 33.57
N PRO A 31 4.62 -17.64 33.58
CA PRO A 31 5.40 -18.07 32.43
C PRO A 31 4.51 -18.04 31.19
N LEU A 32 5.04 -17.45 30.11
CA LEU A 32 4.39 -17.49 28.81
C LEU A 32 4.11 -18.97 28.47
N PRO A 33 2.90 -19.31 28.00
CA PRO A 33 2.62 -20.69 27.60
C PRO A 33 3.61 -21.10 26.51
N ASP A 34 4.08 -22.34 26.60
CA ASP A 34 4.97 -22.95 25.60
C ASP A 34 4.40 -22.74 24.20
N VAL A 35 5.04 -21.87 23.41
CA VAL A 35 4.76 -21.75 21.98
C VAL A 35 5.36 -22.98 21.33
N HIS A 36 4.57 -24.04 21.23
CA HIS A 36 4.91 -25.20 20.43
C HIS A 36 5.01 -24.76 18.95
N VAL A 37 6.26 -24.62 18.49
CA VAL A 37 6.70 -24.40 17.09
C VAL A 37 6.09 -25.42 16.10
N SER A 38 5.42 -26.47 16.60
CA SER A 38 4.70 -27.47 15.83
C SER A 38 3.47 -26.98 15.05
N ARG A 39 3.12 -25.68 15.11
CA ARG A 39 2.13 -25.05 14.19
C ARG A 39 2.73 -24.51 12.88
N LEU A 40 4.05 -24.56 12.68
CA LEU A 40 4.71 -24.14 11.43
C LEU A 40 4.54 -25.12 10.25
N ILE A 41 3.78 -26.20 10.43
CA ILE A 41 3.37 -27.14 9.37
C ILE A 41 1.88 -27.45 9.51
N GLN A 42 1.06 -26.44 9.80
CA GLN A 42 -0.27 -26.43 9.21
C GLN A 42 -0.09 -25.87 7.80
N LEU A 43 -0.52 -26.63 6.79
CA LEU A 43 -0.82 -26.07 5.47
C LEU A 43 -1.56 -24.75 5.68
N ILE A 44 -0.85 -23.63 5.61
CA ILE A 44 -1.44 -22.39 5.16
C ILE A 44 -1.82 -22.76 3.73
N ALA A 45 -3.11 -22.70 3.40
CA ALA A 45 -3.40 -22.57 1.98
C ALA A 45 -2.72 -21.24 1.64
N ASP A 46 -1.59 -21.26 0.93
CA ASP A 46 -1.00 -20.03 0.40
C ASP A 46 -2.17 -19.25 -0.19
N GLU A 47 -2.41 -18.06 0.36
CA GLU A 47 -3.50 -17.21 -0.09
C GLU A 47 -3.31 -17.03 -1.60
N ALA A 48 -4.29 -17.50 -2.36
CA ALA A 48 -4.10 -17.63 -3.78
C ALA A 48 -4.18 -16.25 -4.41
N ASP A 49 -3.21 -15.93 -5.25
CA ASP A 49 -3.23 -14.69 -6.01
C ASP A 49 -4.51 -14.55 -6.83
N ILE A 50 -4.98 -13.31 -6.93
CA ILE A 50 -6.01 -12.89 -7.87
C ILE A 50 -5.51 -11.69 -8.67
N THR A 51 -6.25 -11.35 -9.72
CA THR A 51 -6.09 -10.08 -10.43
C THR A 51 -7.21 -9.12 -10.07
N ILE A 52 -6.89 -7.84 -9.88
CA ILE A 52 -7.85 -6.77 -9.70
C ILE A 52 -7.63 -5.69 -10.77
N ASP A 53 -8.71 -5.40 -11.51
CA ASP A 53 -8.83 -4.29 -12.44
C ASP A 53 -9.45 -3.09 -11.71
N LEU A 54 -8.70 -1.99 -11.55
CA LEU A 54 -9.22 -0.71 -11.08
C LEU A 54 -9.42 0.24 -12.26
N ILE A 55 -10.65 0.66 -12.50
CA ILE A 55 -11.04 1.45 -13.68
C ILE A 55 -11.46 2.84 -13.27
N ARG A 56 -10.84 3.87 -13.83
CA ARG A 56 -11.26 5.25 -13.58
C ARG A 56 -12.58 5.49 -14.30
N HIS A 57 -13.53 6.16 -13.63
CA HIS A 57 -14.78 6.54 -14.28
C HIS A 57 -14.58 7.32 -15.61
N GLY A 58 -15.57 7.23 -16.50
CA GLY A 58 -15.65 8.05 -17.71
C GLY A 58 -15.78 9.55 -17.40
N GLN A 59 -15.66 10.39 -18.43
CA GLN A 59 -15.70 11.84 -18.27
C GLN A 59 -16.98 12.32 -17.61
N SER A 60 -16.84 12.92 -16.43
CA SER A 60 -17.94 13.55 -15.67
C SER A 60 -18.09 15.04 -15.96
N PHE A 61 -19.24 15.62 -15.59
CA PHE A 61 -19.43 17.07 -15.69
C PHE A 61 -18.41 17.87 -14.86
N ASP A 62 -17.97 17.36 -13.71
CA ASP A 62 -16.92 18.00 -12.91
C ASP A 62 -15.57 18.01 -13.65
N ASN A 63 -15.25 16.96 -14.43
CA ASN A 63 -14.03 16.95 -15.25
C ASN A 63 -14.08 18.05 -16.33
N VAL A 64 -15.22 18.18 -17.03
CA VAL A 64 -15.39 19.21 -18.05
C VAL A 64 -15.34 20.62 -17.47
N GLN A 65 -15.89 20.80 -16.27
CA GLN A 65 -15.87 22.08 -15.57
C GLN A 65 -14.54 22.37 -14.88
N GLY A 66 -13.65 21.37 -14.77
CA GLY A 66 -12.40 21.47 -14.03
C GLY A 66 -12.67 21.77 -12.56
N ILE A 67 -13.50 20.97 -11.90
CA ILE A 67 -13.84 21.11 -10.47
C ILE A 67 -13.37 19.86 -9.73
N ILE A 68 -12.80 20.07 -8.54
CA ILE A 68 -12.47 18.98 -7.61
C ILE A 68 -13.77 18.57 -6.89
N GLY A 69 -14.46 17.55 -7.42
CA GLY A 69 -15.71 17.02 -6.88
C GLY A 69 -15.55 15.61 -6.31
N THR A 70 -15.35 15.49 -5.00
CA THR A 70 -15.01 14.22 -4.32
C THR A 70 -16.10 13.70 -3.37
N VAL A 71 -17.17 14.49 -3.15
CA VAL A 71 -18.26 14.10 -2.25
C VAL A 71 -19.39 13.39 -3.00
N ALA A 72 -19.76 12.19 -2.54
CA ALA A 72 -20.87 11.42 -3.10
C ALA A 72 -22.25 12.11 -2.91
N PRO A 73 -23.18 12.00 -3.88
CA PRO A 73 -23.07 11.21 -5.10
C PRO A 73 -22.23 11.85 -6.21
N GLY A 74 -21.89 13.14 -6.11
CA GLY A 74 -21.07 13.86 -7.09
C GLY A 74 -21.76 14.13 -8.42
N ALA A 75 -21.01 14.63 -9.41
CA ALA A 75 -21.47 14.78 -10.78
C ALA A 75 -21.48 13.46 -11.54
N GLY A 76 -22.49 13.28 -12.40
CA GLY A 76 -22.58 12.15 -13.34
C GLY A 76 -21.73 12.31 -14.59
N LEU A 77 -21.76 11.27 -15.42
CA LEU A 77 -21.12 11.21 -16.72
C LEU A 77 -21.73 12.22 -17.69
N THR A 78 -20.86 12.72 -18.56
CA THR A 78 -21.27 13.40 -19.78
C THR A 78 -21.67 12.38 -20.85
N PRO A 79 -22.29 12.79 -21.96
CA PRO A 79 -22.49 11.90 -23.11
C PRO A 79 -21.18 11.28 -23.62
N THR A 80 -20.08 12.05 -23.61
CA THR A 80 -18.75 11.54 -23.94
C THR A 80 -18.28 10.50 -22.93
N GLY A 81 -18.49 10.73 -21.63
CA GLY A 81 -18.15 9.75 -20.59
C GLY A 81 -18.92 8.44 -20.71
N ALA A 82 -20.19 8.49 -21.15
CA ALA A 82 -20.97 7.30 -21.44
C ALA A 82 -20.43 6.53 -22.67
N GLU A 83 -20.00 7.25 -23.72
CA GLU A 83 -19.34 6.65 -24.89
C GLU A 83 -17.99 6.01 -24.51
N GLU A 84 -17.18 6.68 -23.68
CA GLU A 84 -15.92 6.14 -23.14
C GLU A 84 -16.18 4.85 -22.33
N ALA A 85 -17.17 4.87 -21.45
CA ALA A 85 -17.55 3.71 -20.63
C ALA A 85 -18.01 2.52 -21.49
N ALA A 86 -18.87 2.77 -22.48
CA ALA A 86 -19.31 1.74 -23.42
C ALA A 86 -18.13 1.16 -24.24
N TYR A 87 -17.14 1.98 -24.56
CA TYR A 87 -15.96 1.55 -25.33
C TYR A 87 -15.09 0.53 -24.56
N LEU A 88 -15.21 0.40 -23.23
CA LEU A 88 -14.53 -0.65 -22.46
C LEU A 88 -14.95 -2.07 -22.91
N ALA A 89 -16.13 -2.23 -23.51
CA ALA A 89 -16.61 -3.51 -24.06
C ALA A 89 -16.08 -3.80 -25.49
N ASP A 90 -15.44 -2.83 -26.16
CA ASP A 90 -14.95 -2.99 -27.52
C ASP A 90 -13.56 -3.67 -27.53
N PRO A 91 -13.36 -4.79 -28.25
CA PRO A 91 -12.07 -5.47 -28.33
C PRO A 91 -10.91 -4.66 -28.93
N SER A 92 -11.21 -3.52 -29.56
CA SER A 92 -10.19 -2.58 -30.06
C SER A 92 -9.70 -1.60 -28.99
N ASN A 93 -10.37 -1.52 -27.84
CA ASN A 93 -9.96 -0.68 -26.74
C ASN A 93 -8.64 -1.23 -26.13
N PRO A 94 -7.59 -0.41 -25.98
CA PRO A 94 -6.33 -0.83 -25.35
C PRO A 94 -6.49 -1.39 -23.93
N VAL A 95 -7.53 -0.96 -23.20
CA VAL A 95 -7.88 -1.42 -21.86
C VAL A 95 -9.21 -2.18 -21.87
N HIS A 96 -9.49 -2.91 -22.96
CA HIS A 96 -10.70 -3.74 -23.10
C HIS A 96 -10.87 -4.67 -21.90
N LEU A 97 -12.03 -4.55 -21.24
CA LEU A 97 -12.40 -5.40 -20.12
C LEU A 97 -12.94 -6.75 -20.61
N ALA A 98 -12.69 -7.80 -19.84
CA ALA A 98 -13.16 -9.14 -20.15
C ALA A 98 -14.70 -9.23 -20.15
N ASP A 99 -15.23 -10.37 -20.57
CA ASP A 99 -16.67 -10.65 -20.48
C ASP A 99 -17.11 -10.47 -19.01
N PRO A 100 -18.16 -9.67 -18.71
CA PRO A 100 -18.60 -9.43 -17.33
C PRO A 100 -18.84 -10.71 -16.51
N SER A 101 -19.17 -11.82 -17.17
CA SER A 101 -19.39 -13.12 -16.51
C SER A 101 -18.12 -13.85 -16.06
N SER A 102 -16.92 -13.41 -16.48
CA SER A 102 -15.65 -13.98 -16.01
C SER A 102 -15.15 -13.41 -14.69
N TYR A 103 -15.62 -12.21 -14.31
CA TYR A 103 -15.22 -11.57 -13.06
C TYR A 103 -15.87 -12.26 -11.85
N GLY A 104 -15.10 -12.47 -10.79
CA GLY A 104 -15.59 -12.93 -9.48
C GLY A 104 -16.51 -11.91 -8.81
N GLY A 105 -16.25 -10.62 -9.04
CA GLY A 105 -17.13 -9.53 -8.66
C GLY A 105 -16.93 -8.27 -9.50
N ILE A 106 -18.01 -7.49 -9.61
CA ILE A 106 -18.04 -6.17 -10.23
C ILE A 106 -18.44 -5.17 -9.16
N PHE A 107 -17.57 -4.19 -8.93
CA PHE A 107 -17.70 -3.22 -7.84
C PHE A 107 -17.64 -1.81 -8.40
N ALA A 108 -18.32 -0.87 -7.77
CA ALA A 108 -18.20 0.54 -8.11
C ALA A 108 -18.28 1.38 -6.84
N SER A 109 -17.57 2.50 -6.81
CA SER A 109 -17.66 3.46 -5.69
C SER A 109 -19.08 4.01 -5.51
N GLY A 110 -19.34 4.65 -4.38
CA GLY A 110 -20.63 5.31 -4.10
C GLY A 110 -20.88 6.61 -4.87
N LEU A 111 -19.96 7.05 -5.74
CA LEU A 111 -20.14 8.22 -6.59
C LEU A 111 -20.84 7.81 -7.91
N ILE A 112 -21.78 8.62 -8.36
CA ILE A 112 -22.68 8.26 -9.45
C ILE A 112 -21.93 8.00 -10.77
N ARG A 113 -20.85 8.75 -11.04
CA ARG A 113 -20.02 8.55 -12.24
C ARG A 113 -19.37 7.17 -12.36
N THR A 114 -19.00 6.51 -11.26
CA THR A 114 -18.47 5.13 -11.33
C THR A 114 -19.59 4.12 -11.54
N GLN A 115 -20.76 4.37 -10.94
CA GLN A 115 -21.95 3.53 -11.13
C GLN A 115 -22.44 3.59 -12.58
N GLU A 116 -22.49 4.79 -13.16
CA GLU A 116 -22.83 5.00 -14.57
C GLU A 116 -21.79 4.39 -15.51
N THR A 117 -20.48 4.51 -15.19
CA THR A 117 -19.42 3.88 -15.99
C THR A 117 -19.59 2.36 -16.03
N ALA A 118 -19.82 1.74 -14.88
CA ALA A 118 -20.07 0.30 -14.80
C ALA A 118 -21.33 -0.10 -15.58
N ALA A 119 -22.41 0.68 -15.46
CA ALA A 119 -23.68 0.41 -16.15
C ALA A 119 -23.57 0.51 -17.68
N ASP A 120 -22.91 1.54 -18.20
CA ASP A 120 -22.74 1.76 -19.64
C ASP A 120 -21.80 0.71 -20.27
N TRP A 121 -20.73 0.32 -19.55
CA TRP A 121 -19.90 -0.82 -19.95
C TRP A 121 -20.70 -2.12 -20.01
N LEU A 122 -21.48 -2.42 -18.97
CA LEU A 122 -22.31 -3.63 -18.90
C LEU A 122 -23.38 -3.66 -20.00
N ASP A 123 -24.01 -2.53 -20.32
CA ASP A 123 -24.98 -2.46 -21.42
C ASP A 123 -24.31 -2.76 -22.77
N ALA A 124 -23.16 -2.14 -23.04
CA ALA A 124 -22.38 -2.38 -24.26
C ALA A 124 -21.89 -3.84 -24.37
N ALA A 125 -21.60 -4.48 -23.24
CA ALA A 125 -21.24 -5.90 -23.15
C ALA A 125 -22.45 -6.85 -23.23
N ASN A 126 -23.68 -6.36 -23.45
CA ASN A 126 -24.94 -7.12 -23.43
C ASN A 126 -25.22 -7.82 -22.07
N ALA A 127 -24.82 -7.16 -20.99
CA ALA A 127 -24.83 -7.67 -19.62
C ALA A 127 -25.45 -6.68 -18.61
N ALA A 128 -26.34 -5.78 -19.05
CA ALA A 128 -26.98 -4.75 -18.20
C ALA A 128 -27.70 -5.27 -16.93
N GLY A 129 -28.01 -6.57 -16.85
CA GLY A 129 -28.61 -7.20 -15.68
C GLY A 129 -27.60 -7.69 -14.62
N THR A 130 -26.30 -7.58 -14.87
CA THR A 130 -25.26 -8.03 -13.95
C THR A 130 -25.22 -7.13 -12.71
N PRO A 131 -25.27 -7.70 -11.49
CA PRO A 131 -25.18 -6.90 -10.27
C PRO A 131 -23.84 -6.17 -10.16
N VAL A 132 -23.90 -4.88 -9.85
CA VAL A 132 -22.74 -4.08 -9.43
C VAL A 132 -22.86 -3.83 -7.93
N THR A 133 -21.82 -4.17 -7.18
CA THR A 133 -21.78 -3.93 -5.74
C THR A 133 -21.32 -2.49 -5.48
N ASP A 134 -22.15 -1.70 -4.80
CA ASP A 134 -21.75 -0.39 -4.29
C ASP A 134 -20.74 -0.57 -3.14
N LEU A 135 -19.52 -0.13 -3.38
CA LEU A 135 -18.38 -0.29 -2.49
C LEU A 135 -17.76 1.08 -2.24
N SER A 136 -18.33 1.81 -1.28
CA SER A 136 -17.89 3.18 -0.92
C SER A 136 -16.43 3.30 -0.50
N GLY A 137 -15.76 2.19 -0.14
CA GLY A 137 -14.31 2.19 0.09
C GLY A 137 -13.50 2.50 -1.18
N LEU A 138 -14.09 2.37 -2.38
CA LEU A 138 -13.52 2.82 -3.66
C LEU A 138 -13.81 4.29 -3.99
N ASN A 139 -14.40 5.07 -3.06
CA ASN A 139 -14.65 6.50 -3.30
C ASN A 139 -13.36 7.27 -3.54
N GLU A 140 -13.46 8.34 -4.33
CA GLU A 140 -12.38 9.29 -4.58
C GLU A 140 -11.78 9.77 -3.25
N LEU A 141 -10.47 10.02 -3.26
CA LEU A 141 -9.78 10.59 -2.12
C LEU A 141 -10.45 11.93 -1.78
N ASN A 142 -10.92 12.08 -0.55
CA ASN A 142 -11.74 13.25 -0.23
C ASN A 142 -10.87 14.52 -0.20
N ALA A 143 -11.28 15.55 -0.93
CA ALA A 143 -10.51 16.77 -1.14
C ALA A 143 -10.54 17.76 0.02
N GLY A 144 -11.34 17.51 1.06
CA GLY A 144 -11.42 18.37 2.23
C GLY A 144 -11.61 19.85 1.90
N ILE A 145 -10.66 20.70 2.30
CA ILE A 145 -10.71 22.15 2.04
C ILE A 145 -10.63 22.52 0.55
N PHE A 146 -10.24 21.59 -0.32
CA PHE A 146 -10.17 21.80 -1.78
C PHE A 146 -11.45 21.35 -2.50
N GLU A 147 -12.44 20.81 -1.79
CA GLU A 147 -13.72 20.43 -2.40
C GLU A 147 -14.41 21.62 -3.08
N GLY A 148 -14.83 21.41 -4.33
CA GLY A 148 -15.45 22.44 -5.18
C GLY A 148 -14.46 23.46 -5.75
N ALA A 149 -13.17 23.35 -5.47
CA ALA A 149 -12.16 24.26 -6.02
C ALA A 149 -11.87 23.96 -7.50
N PRO A 150 -11.40 24.95 -8.29
CA PRO A 150 -10.99 24.69 -9.67
C PRO A 150 -9.81 23.73 -9.74
N GLN A 151 -9.94 22.66 -10.51
CA GLN A 151 -8.91 21.67 -10.81
C GLN A 151 -7.90 22.20 -11.85
N ASN A 152 -7.15 23.23 -11.47
CA ASN A 152 -5.99 23.71 -12.21
C ASN A 152 -4.70 23.11 -11.63
N ALA A 153 -3.56 23.25 -12.33
CA ALA A 153 -2.29 22.67 -11.91
C ALA A 153 -1.86 23.02 -10.47
N LEU A 154 -2.07 24.28 -10.03
CA LEU A 154 -1.68 24.71 -8.69
C LEU A 154 -2.59 24.11 -7.62
N THR A 155 -3.91 24.20 -7.80
CA THR A 155 -4.88 23.66 -6.85
C THR A 155 -4.83 22.13 -6.82
N GLY A 156 -4.66 21.48 -7.97
CA GLY A 156 -4.49 20.03 -8.06
C GLY A 156 -3.23 19.56 -7.34
N LEU A 157 -2.10 20.24 -7.50
CA LEU A 157 -0.87 19.91 -6.76
C LEU A 157 -1.02 20.17 -5.25
N ALA A 158 -1.73 21.23 -4.87
CA ALA A 158 -1.98 21.52 -3.45
C ALA A 158 -2.87 20.46 -2.80
N TYR A 159 -3.91 20.02 -3.51
CA TYR A 159 -4.77 18.89 -3.11
C TYR A 159 -3.98 17.58 -3.01
N LEU A 160 -3.12 17.27 -3.97
CA LEU A 160 -2.34 16.02 -3.96
C LEU A 160 -1.08 16.10 -3.07
N ALA A 161 -0.79 17.22 -2.41
CA ALA A 161 0.45 17.38 -1.66
C ALA A 161 0.58 16.39 -0.49
N ALA A 162 -0.48 16.21 0.31
CA ALA A 162 -0.49 15.22 1.38
C ALA A 162 -0.56 13.77 0.82
N PRO A 163 -1.46 13.45 -0.14
CA PRO A 163 -1.48 12.14 -0.79
C PRO A 163 -0.13 11.70 -1.37
N LEU A 164 0.60 12.60 -2.04
CA LEU A 164 1.94 12.31 -2.56
C LEU A 164 2.99 12.07 -1.46
N ALA A 165 2.80 12.62 -0.26
CA ALA A 165 3.66 12.30 0.88
C ALA A 165 3.35 10.90 1.43
N TRP A 166 2.08 10.46 1.36
CA TRP A 166 1.67 9.13 1.80
C TRP A 166 2.32 8.04 0.96
N THR A 167 2.45 8.23 -0.36
CA THR A 167 3.17 7.27 -1.23
C THR A 167 4.66 7.10 -0.87
N LEU A 168 5.23 8.02 -0.08
CA LEU A 168 6.60 7.95 0.47
C LEU A 168 6.64 7.37 1.89
N GLY A 169 5.53 6.79 2.36
CA GLY A 169 5.38 6.22 3.70
C GLY A 169 5.01 7.23 4.80
N LEU A 170 4.80 8.51 4.47
CA LEU A 170 4.49 9.55 5.47
C LEU A 170 2.98 9.63 5.74
N TYR A 171 2.33 8.51 6.10
CA TYR A 171 0.88 8.43 6.25
C TYR A 171 0.30 9.38 7.30
N PHE A 172 1.11 9.85 8.27
CA PHE A 172 0.69 10.83 9.29
C PHE A 172 0.41 12.24 8.75
N VAL A 173 0.84 12.56 7.52
CA VAL A 173 0.62 13.89 6.94
C VAL A 173 -0.88 14.12 6.75
N PRO A 174 -1.46 15.20 7.28
CA PRO A 174 -2.91 15.40 7.25
C PRO A 174 -3.41 15.95 5.91
N GLU A 175 -4.57 15.46 5.46
CA GLU A 175 -5.38 16.12 4.42
C GLU A 175 -6.47 16.96 5.10
N LEU A 176 -6.36 18.27 5.00
CA LEU A 176 -7.14 19.18 5.84
C LEU A 176 -8.61 19.20 5.44
N GLY A 177 -9.49 19.00 6.42
CA GLY A 177 -10.93 19.02 6.22
C GLY A 177 -11.49 17.78 5.51
N SER A 178 -10.63 16.79 5.22
CA SER A 178 -11.02 15.57 4.53
C SER A 178 -11.58 14.51 5.48
N SER A 179 -12.48 13.66 4.97
CA SER A 179 -12.86 12.41 5.65
C SER A 179 -11.71 11.41 5.67
N ASP A 180 -10.83 11.47 4.67
CA ASP A 180 -9.54 10.77 4.63
C ASP A 180 -8.49 11.66 5.29
N TYR A 181 -8.67 11.95 6.59
CA TYR A 181 -7.94 13.01 7.30
C TYR A 181 -6.41 12.82 7.34
N ASN A 182 -5.91 11.64 6.99
CA ASN A 182 -4.51 11.34 6.73
C ASN A 182 -4.39 10.02 5.92
N GLY A 183 -3.16 9.62 5.59
CA GLY A 183 -2.89 8.42 4.81
C GLY A 183 -3.29 7.11 5.49
N MET A 184 -3.26 7.04 6.82
CA MET A 184 -3.72 5.83 7.55
C MET A 184 -5.22 5.62 7.38
N ALA A 185 -6.02 6.69 7.46
CA ALA A 185 -7.46 6.62 7.28
C ALA A 185 -7.86 6.28 5.84
N PHE A 186 -7.13 6.84 4.86
CA PHE A 186 -7.30 6.50 3.46
C PHE A 186 -6.94 5.02 3.18
N GLU A 187 -5.79 4.58 3.69
CA GLU A 187 -5.30 3.21 3.58
C GLU A 187 -6.31 2.20 4.12
N ASP A 188 -6.76 2.39 5.36
CA ASP A 188 -7.72 1.53 6.05
C ASP A 188 -9.00 1.33 5.23
N ARG A 189 -9.62 2.44 4.79
CA ARG A 189 -10.85 2.41 4.00
C ARG A 189 -10.68 1.73 2.64
N TYR A 190 -9.58 2.00 1.94
CA TYR A 190 -9.39 1.48 0.58
C TYR A 190 -8.92 0.01 0.64
N ASN A 191 -8.12 -0.38 1.63
CA ASN A 191 -7.77 -1.78 1.88
C ASN A 191 -8.99 -2.63 2.22
N ASP A 192 -9.94 -2.12 3.01
CA ASP A 192 -11.21 -2.82 3.26
C ASP A 192 -11.99 -3.12 1.96
N ALA A 193 -11.96 -2.18 1.00
CA ALA A 193 -12.56 -2.40 -0.31
C ALA A 193 -11.80 -3.45 -1.13
N ILE A 194 -10.48 -3.38 -1.16
CA ILE A 194 -9.63 -4.36 -1.87
C ILE A 194 -9.80 -5.76 -1.26
N GLN A 195 -9.89 -5.87 0.07
CA GLN A 195 -10.19 -7.12 0.76
C GLN A 195 -11.56 -7.66 0.36
N THR A 196 -12.59 -6.81 0.28
CA THR A 196 -13.93 -7.21 -0.17
C THR A 196 -13.91 -7.77 -1.60
N MET A 197 -13.12 -7.15 -2.48
CA MET A 197 -12.92 -7.64 -3.86
C MET A 197 -12.18 -8.98 -3.86
N TYR A 198 -11.17 -9.13 -3.01
CA TYR A 198 -10.42 -10.37 -2.86
C TYR A 198 -11.31 -11.53 -2.39
N ASP A 199 -12.08 -11.33 -1.32
CA ASP A 199 -12.97 -12.34 -0.73
C ASP A 199 -14.06 -12.82 -1.71
N ALA A 200 -14.44 -11.98 -2.69
CA ALA A 200 -15.41 -12.32 -3.72
C ALA A 200 -14.81 -13.09 -4.91
N THR A 201 -13.48 -13.18 -4.99
CA THR A 201 -12.77 -13.71 -6.16
C THR A 201 -12.24 -15.11 -5.91
N SER A 202 -12.44 -16.02 -6.85
CA SER A 202 -11.85 -17.37 -6.74
C SER A 202 -10.33 -17.32 -6.89
N PRO A 203 -9.58 -18.27 -6.32
CA PRO A 203 -8.14 -18.44 -6.57
C PRO A 203 -7.75 -18.32 -8.05
N ASN A 204 -6.77 -17.48 -8.37
CA ASN A 204 -6.33 -17.14 -9.74
C ASN A 204 -7.43 -16.52 -10.63
N GLY A 205 -8.49 -16.02 -10.03
CA GLY A 205 -9.58 -15.31 -10.69
C GLY A 205 -9.30 -13.81 -10.79
N GLU A 206 -10.31 -13.09 -11.26
CA GLU A 206 -10.21 -11.65 -11.51
C GLU A 206 -11.45 -10.92 -10.99
N SER A 207 -11.29 -9.70 -10.49
CA SER A 207 -12.38 -8.79 -10.13
C SER A 207 -12.15 -7.41 -10.70
N VAL A 208 -13.23 -6.65 -10.93
CA VAL A 208 -13.17 -5.29 -11.46
C VAL A 208 -13.85 -4.29 -10.54
N GLY A 209 -13.18 -3.17 -10.29
CA GLY A 209 -13.63 -2.08 -9.43
C GLY A 209 -13.58 -0.73 -10.15
N PHE A 210 -14.73 -0.07 -10.29
CA PHE A 210 -14.83 1.28 -10.83
C PHE A 210 -14.59 2.32 -9.72
N SER A 211 -13.48 3.05 -9.85
CA SER A 211 -12.93 3.97 -8.87
C SER A 211 -12.55 5.31 -9.54
N HIS A 212 -11.63 6.06 -8.94
CA HIS A 212 -11.29 7.42 -9.32
C HIS A 212 -9.80 7.63 -9.41
N GLY A 213 -9.40 8.68 -10.13
CA GLY A 213 -8.01 8.93 -10.47
C GLY A 213 -7.12 9.05 -9.25
N ALA A 214 -7.41 9.98 -8.33
CA ALA A 214 -6.50 10.21 -7.19
C ALA A 214 -6.48 8.99 -6.26
N ALA A 215 -7.65 8.44 -5.92
CA ALA A 215 -7.74 7.29 -5.04
C ALA A 215 -6.94 6.08 -5.54
N MET A 216 -7.16 5.63 -6.79
CA MET A 216 -6.44 4.45 -7.28
C MET A 216 -4.95 4.71 -7.45
N MET A 217 -4.56 5.87 -7.99
CA MET A 217 -3.14 6.19 -8.19
C MET A 217 -2.37 6.19 -6.87
N ILE A 218 -2.95 6.82 -5.84
CA ILE A 218 -2.32 6.96 -4.53
C ILE A 218 -2.29 5.62 -3.80
N TRP A 219 -3.41 4.91 -3.74
CA TRP A 219 -3.47 3.61 -3.09
C TRP A 219 -2.51 2.59 -3.73
N THR A 220 -2.47 2.53 -5.07
CA THR A 220 -1.55 1.64 -5.78
C THR A 220 -0.10 1.92 -5.40
N MET A 221 0.34 3.19 -5.40
CA MET A 221 1.72 3.53 -5.04
C MET A 221 2.05 3.33 -3.56
N MET A 222 1.03 3.37 -2.70
CA MET A 222 1.16 3.04 -1.28
C MET A 222 1.34 1.53 -1.04
N ASN A 223 0.74 0.67 -1.87
CA ASN A 223 0.56 -0.74 -1.52
C ASN A 223 1.29 -1.76 -2.41
N VAL A 224 1.69 -1.41 -3.64
CA VAL A 224 2.37 -2.39 -4.51
C VAL A 224 3.83 -2.60 -4.12
N ASN A 225 4.36 -3.77 -4.49
CA ASN A 225 5.74 -4.22 -4.27
C ASN A 225 6.73 -3.70 -5.33
N ASN A 226 6.23 -3.18 -6.47
CA ASN A 226 7.03 -2.58 -7.54
C ASN A 226 6.64 -1.11 -7.85
N PRO A 227 6.53 -0.23 -6.84
CA PRO A 227 5.96 1.09 -7.04
C PRO A 227 6.86 1.97 -7.92
N ASN A 228 6.25 2.78 -8.78
CA ASN A 228 6.92 3.87 -9.49
C ASN A 228 6.11 5.17 -9.30
N PRO A 229 6.33 5.92 -8.19
CA PRO A 229 5.53 7.09 -7.87
C PRO A 229 5.57 8.20 -8.94
N LEU A 230 6.56 8.20 -9.83
CA LEU A 230 6.63 9.15 -10.94
C LEU A 230 5.51 8.95 -11.96
N LEU A 231 4.92 7.75 -12.05
CA LEU A 231 3.79 7.47 -12.94
C LEU A 231 2.61 8.42 -12.68
N ILE A 232 2.37 8.80 -11.42
CA ILE A 232 1.31 9.75 -11.05
C ILE A 232 1.49 11.11 -11.76
N LEU A 233 2.74 11.52 -12.00
CA LEU A 233 3.08 12.83 -12.56
C LEU A 233 3.34 12.77 -14.07
N GLU A 234 4.00 11.71 -14.54
CA GLU A 234 4.44 11.55 -15.94
C GLU A 234 3.36 10.91 -16.81
N HIS A 235 2.54 10.05 -16.22
CA HIS A 235 1.49 9.27 -16.87
C HIS A 235 0.21 9.27 -16.02
N PRO A 236 -0.37 10.44 -15.68
CA PRO A 236 -1.62 10.49 -14.94
C PRO A 236 -2.71 9.74 -15.70
N LEU A 237 -3.54 8.98 -14.98
CA LEU A 237 -4.62 8.19 -15.59
C LEU A 237 -5.69 9.11 -16.15
N ASP A 238 -6.06 8.96 -17.41
CA ASP A 238 -7.19 9.62 -18.08
C ASP A 238 -8.52 8.93 -17.75
N ASN A 239 -9.64 9.50 -18.24
CA ASN A 239 -10.95 8.87 -18.06
C ASN A 239 -10.96 7.47 -18.70
N THR A 240 -11.54 6.48 -18.01
CA THR A 240 -11.55 5.05 -18.38
C THR A 240 -10.20 4.33 -18.42
N ASP A 241 -9.11 4.97 -18.01
CA ASP A 241 -7.85 4.26 -17.81
C ASP A 241 -7.93 3.23 -16.68
N GLN A 242 -7.05 2.23 -16.78
CA GLN A 242 -7.01 1.05 -15.94
C GLN A 242 -5.70 0.94 -15.17
N VAL A 243 -5.79 0.49 -13.92
CA VAL A 243 -4.67 -0.06 -13.15
C VAL A 243 -4.96 -1.53 -12.89
N VAL A 244 -4.02 -2.40 -13.24
CA VAL A 244 -4.12 -3.85 -12.97
C VAL A 244 -3.10 -4.25 -11.94
N ILE A 245 -3.56 -4.88 -10.86
CA ILE A 245 -2.71 -5.46 -9.82
C ILE A 245 -2.95 -6.96 -9.70
N THR A 246 -1.92 -7.71 -9.36
CA THR A 246 -2.02 -9.15 -9.04
C THR A 246 -1.34 -9.43 -7.72
N GLY A 247 -1.96 -10.27 -6.90
CA GLY A 247 -1.41 -10.67 -5.61
C GLY A 247 -2.50 -11.07 -4.62
N ASN A 248 -2.17 -10.97 -3.34
CA ASN A 248 -3.06 -11.32 -2.25
C ASN A 248 -2.76 -10.46 -0.99
N PRO A 249 -3.67 -10.40 -0.01
CA PRO A 249 -3.48 -9.64 1.23
C PRO A 249 -2.26 -10.03 2.08
N GLU A 250 -1.74 -11.26 1.97
CA GLU A 250 -0.60 -11.75 2.77
C GLU A 250 0.75 -11.43 2.13
N ASP A 251 0.92 -11.72 0.83
CA ASP A 251 2.17 -11.49 0.08
C ASP A 251 2.26 -10.07 -0.53
N GLY A 252 1.15 -9.35 -0.54
CA GLY A 252 1.03 -8.02 -1.12
C GLY A 252 0.69 -8.04 -2.61
N TRP A 253 0.69 -6.84 -3.20
CA TRP A 253 0.21 -6.61 -4.57
C TRP A 253 1.35 -6.23 -5.51
N THR A 254 1.31 -6.70 -6.74
CA THR A 254 2.23 -6.29 -7.81
C THR A 254 1.45 -5.52 -8.87
N LEU A 255 1.94 -4.33 -9.25
CA LEU A 255 1.43 -3.57 -10.38
C LEU A 255 1.81 -4.25 -11.70
N VAL A 256 0.82 -4.65 -12.48
CA VAL A 256 1.00 -5.37 -13.75
C VAL A 256 0.79 -4.45 -14.95
N SER A 257 -0.17 -3.51 -14.86
CA SER A 257 -0.49 -2.56 -15.92
C SER A 257 -0.90 -1.21 -15.35
N TRP A 258 -0.47 -0.14 -16.00
CA TRP A 258 -0.81 1.25 -15.68
C TRP A 258 -1.23 1.99 -16.95
N GLY A 259 -2.50 2.41 -17.02
CA GLY A 259 -3.06 3.05 -18.23
C GLY A 259 -3.00 2.15 -19.47
N GLY A 260 -3.06 0.83 -19.29
CA GLY A 260 -2.90 -0.16 -20.37
C GLY A 260 -1.45 -0.49 -20.75
N GLU A 261 -0.45 0.19 -20.16
CA GLU A 261 0.96 -0.13 -20.37
C GLU A 261 1.46 -1.14 -19.34
N SER A 262 2.09 -2.21 -19.81
CA SER A 262 2.67 -3.24 -18.93
C SER A 262 3.80 -2.66 -18.07
N VAL A 263 3.75 -2.96 -16.77
CA VAL A 263 4.76 -2.57 -15.79
C VAL A 263 5.69 -3.74 -15.54
N ALA A 264 6.99 -3.47 -15.51
CA ALA A 264 8.00 -4.48 -15.24
C ALA A 264 7.95 -4.97 -13.78
N PRO A 265 8.45 -6.19 -13.49
CA PRO A 265 8.70 -6.62 -12.13
C PRO A 265 9.59 -5.62 -11.36
N ALA A 266 9.53 -5.69 -10.04
CA ALA A 266 10.34 -4.84 -9.17
C ALA A 266 11.83 -4.96 -9.51
N ASN A 267 12.52 -3.82 -9.46
CA ASN A 267 13.97 -3.78 -9.44
C ASN A 267 14.48 -3.51 -8.02
N LEU A 268 15.78 -3.73 -7.79
CA LEU A 268 16.41 -3.54 -6.48
C LEU A 268 16.07 -2.21 -5.80
N LEU A 269 16.03 -1.09 -6.53
CA LEU A 269 15.72 0.20 -5.89
C LEU A 269 14.28 0.26 -5.38
N GLN A 270 13.35 -0.40 -6.08
CA GLN A 270 11.96 -0.51 -5.67
C GLN A 270 11.84 -1.45 -4.46
N ASP A 271 12.54 -2.58 -4.45
CA ASP A 271 12.55 -3.51 -3.30
C ASP A 271 13.08 -2.83 -2.04
N LEU A 272 14.23 -2.14 -2.13
CA LEU A 272 14.80 -1.39 -1.00
C LEU A 272 13.90 -0.24 -0.56
N PHE A 273 13.22 0.41 -1.50
CA PHE A 273 12.24 1.46 -1.20
C PHE A 273 11.05 0.88 -0.43
N VAL A 274 10.46 -0.21 -0.89
CA VAL A 274 9.32 -0.89 -0.24
C VAL A 274 9.70 -1.33 1.17
N ASN A 275 10.83 -2.00 1.34
CA ASN A 275 11.33 -2.40 2.67
C ASN A 275 11.45 -1.20 3.62
N THR A 276 11.93 -0.06 3.11
CA THR A 276 12.09 1.17 3.91
C THR A 276 10.73 1.82 4.21
N ARG A 277 9.83 1.86 3.23
CA ARG A 277 8.46 2.34 3.38
C ARG A 277 7.75 1.57 4.47
N ASP A 278 7.82 0.24 4.44
CA ASP A 278 7.12 -0.63 5.38
C ASP A 278 7.66 -0.46 6.81
N LEU A 279 8.98 -0.31 6.97
CA LEU A 279 9.59 0.05 8.26
C LEU A 279 9.03 1.37 8.83
N ILE A 280 8.68 2.32 7.97
CA ILE A 280 8.13 3.63 8.34
C ILE A 280 6.62 3.56 8.58
N THR A 281 5.86 2.82 7.76
CA THR A 281 4.38 2.79 7.80
C THR A 281 3.83 1.87 8.89
N THR A 282 4.48 0.73 9.18
CA THR A 282 3.98 -0.24 10.18
C THR A 282 3.72 0.40 11.56
N PRO A 283 4.63 1.20 12.15
CA PRO A 283 4.34 1.86 13.42
C PRO A 283 3.20 2.88 13.36
N GLN A 284 2.99 3.52 12.20
CA GLN A 284 1.90 4.48 12.00
C GLN A 284 0.55 3.74 11.98
N MET A 285 0.43 2.67 11.20
CA MET A 285 -0.79 1.85 11.15
C MET A 285 -1.08 1.18 12.50
N ALA A 286 -0.07 0.66 13.20
CA ALA A 286 -0.25 0.11 14.54
C ALA A 286 -0.83 1.16 15.52
N ALA A 287 -0.32 2.39 15.50
CA ALA A 287 -0.83 3.48 16.32
C ALA A 287 -2.27 3.88 15.93
N PHE A 288 -2.55 3.92 14.63
CA PHE A 288 -3.89 4.18 14.09
C PHE A 288 -4.91 3.13 14.53
N ASN A 289 -4.57 1.85 14.40
CA ASN A 289 -5.45 0.73 14.76
C ASN A 289 -5.75 0.72 16.26
N VAL A 290 -4.76 1.03 17.11
CA VAL A 290 -4.99 1.22 18.55
C VAL A 290 -5.90 2.42 18.81
N TRP A 291 -5.72 3.53 18.10
CA TRP A 291 -6.59 4.70 18.23
C TRP A 291 -8.03 4.39 17.83
N GLN A 292 -8.27 3.71 16.71
CA GLN A 292 -9.58 3.23 16.27
C GLN A 292 -10.20 2.28 17.31
N ALA A 293 -9.41 1.32 17.82
CA ALA A 293 -9.86 0.38 18.84
C ALA A 293 -10.29 1.09 20.14
N LEU A 294 -9.61 2.16 20.54
CA LEU A 294 -10.01 2.94 21.71
C LEU A 294 -11.39 3.60 21.53
N LEU A 295 -11.78 3.96 20.31
CA LEU A 295 -13.09 4.56 20.03
C LEU A 295 -14.24 3.58 20.19
N THR A 296 -13.99 2.27 20.04
CA THR A 296 -15.02 1.24 20.23
C THR A 296 -15.41 1.05 21.70
N LEU A 297 -14.53 1.46 22.62
CA LEU A 297 -14.62 1.22 24.06
C LEU A 297 -14.71 -0.27 24.44
N ASP A 298 -14.38 -1.18 23.51
CA ASP A 298 -14.36 -2.62 23.76
C ASP A 298 -12.97 -3.08 24.25
N PRO A 299 -12.85 -3.63 25.47
CA PRO A 299 -11.56 -4.04 26.01
C PRO A 299 -10.86 -5.14 25.19
N SER A 300 -11.60 -5.99 24.46
CA SER A 300 -11.01 -7.07 23.67
C SER A 300 -10.43 -6.54 22.36
N THR A 301 -11.12 -5.63 21.68
CA THR A 301 -10.61 -4.93 20.49
C THR A 301 -9.37 -4.10 20.83
N ILE A 302 -9.36 -3.40 21.96
CA ILE A 302 -8.19 -2.63 22.43
C ILE A 302 -7.00 -3.56 22.72
N LEU A 303 -7.23 -4.68 23.40
CA LEU A 303 -6.15 -5.62 23.71
C LEU A 303 -5.59 -6.31 22.46
N ASN A 304 -6.43 -6.66 21.50
CA ASN A 304 -6.00 -7.30 20.26
C ASN A 304 -5.18 -6.32 19.41
N SER A 305 -5.69 -5.12 19.15
CA SER A 305 -4.95 -4.09 18.39
C SER A 305 -3.57 -3.76 19.00
N LEU A 306 -3.46 -3.72 20.34
CA LEU A 306 -2.16 -3.52 20.99
C LEU A 306 -1.20 -4.70 20.75
N LYS A 307 -1.70 -5.93 20.83
CA LYS A 307 -0.87 -7.13 20.58
C LYS A 307 -0.42 -7.18 19.14
N ASP A 308 -1.36 -7.01 18.21
CA ASP A 308 -1.10 -7.07 16.78
C ASP A 308 -0.09 -5.98 16.39
N GLY A 309 -0.30 -4.74 16.86
CA GLY A 309 0.65 -3.64 16.63
C GLY A 309 2.07 -3.91 17.15
N VAL A 310 2.22 -4.51 18.34
CA VAL A 310 3.55 -4.89 18.86
C VAL A 310 4.19 -6.00 18.01
N VAL A 311 3.40 -6.99 17.60
CA VAL A 311 3.86 -8.10 16.75
C VAL A 311 4.31 -7.58 15.38
N ASP A 312 3.53 -6.71 14.75
CA ASP A 312 3.82 -6.17 13.42
C ASP A 312 5.07 -5.29 13.44
N ILE A 313 5.16 -4.36 14.40
CA ILE A 313 6.37 -3.52 14.56
C ILE A 313 7.60 -4.38 14.78
N ALA A 314 7.52 -5.40 15.64
CA ALA A 314 8.63 -6.31 15.88
C ALA A 314 9.00 -7.08 14.62
N ARG A 315 8.03 -7.67 13.92
CA ARG A 315 8.24 -8.41 12.67
C ARG A 315 8.93 -7.55 11.63
N THR A 316 8.39 -6.38 11.31
CA THR A 316 8.96 -5.48 10.30
C THR A 316 10.36 -4.99 10.71
N THR A 317 10.55 -4.58 11.97
CA THR A 317 11.85 -4.06 12.45
C THR A 317 12.94 -5.13 12.41
N LEU A 318 12.62 -6.36 12.82
CA LEU A 318 13.57 -7.46 12.89
C LEU A 318 13.87 -8.05 11.51
N ASN A 319 12.88 -8.09 10.62
CA ASN A 319 13.04 -8.59 9.26
C ASN A 319 13.73 -7.57 8.34
N TYR A 320 13.61 -6.27 8.61
CA TYR A 320 14.13 -5.21 7.73
C TYR A 320 15.61 -5.42 7.33
N PRO A 321 16.58 -5.66 8.24
CA PRO A 321 17.97 -5.93 7.83
C PRO A 321 18.11 -7.19 6.98
N VAL A 322 17.29 -8.22 7.25
CA VAL A 322 17.34 -9.50 6.55
C VAL A 322 16.84 -9.35 5.11
N VAL A 323 15.67 -8.75 4.91
CA VAL A 323 15.08 -8.55 3.58
C VAL A 323 15.96 -7.63 2.71
N MET A 324 16.52 -6.57 3.30
CA MET A 324 17.45 -5.69 2.60
C MET A 324 18.70 -6.43 2.09
N ILE A 325 19.27 -7.34 2.90
CA ILE A 325 20.42 -8.15 2.48
C ILE A 325 20.00 -9.17 1.42
N GLN A 326 18.83 -9.80 1.57
CA GLN A 326 18.30 -10.77 0.61
C GLN A 326 18.11 -10.14 -0.77
N ASP A 327 17.52 -8.95 -0.87
CA ASP A 327 17.30 -8.27 -2.16
C ASP A 327 18.62 -7.85 -2.80
N ILE A 328 19.56 -7.33 -2.02
CA ILE A 328 20.90 -6.99 -2.51
C ILE A 328 21.59 -8.24 -3.07
N ILE A 329 21.61 -9.36 -2.34
CA ILE A 329 22.20 -10.62 -2.81
C ILE A 329 21.45 -11.16 -4.03
N GLY A 330 20.12 -11.10 -4.02
CA GLY A 330 19.27 -11.53 -5.13
C GLY A 330 19.59 -10.77 -6.42
N ALA A 331 19.76 -9.46 -6.34
CA ALA A 331 20.14 -8.62 -7.47
C ALA A 331 21.52 -9.01 -8.05
N PHE A 332 22.48 -9.41 -7.22
CA PHE A 332 23.81 -9.85 -7.68
C PHE A 332 23.85 -11.30 -8.18
N THR A 333 22.98 -12.18 -7.69
CA THR A 333 22.89 -13.57 -8.14
C THR A 333 22.00 -13.73 -9.38
N GLY A 334 21.16 -12.73 -9.67
CA GLY A 334 20.12 -12.79 -10.70
C GLY A 334 20.47 -12.34 -12.13
N SER A 335 21.44 -11.44 -12.41
CA SER A 335 21.72 -10.98 -13.79
C SER A 335 23.00 -10.12 -13.98
N VAL A 336 24.22 -10.70 -14.04
CA VAL A 336 25.36 -10.28 -14.92
C VAL A 336 26.42 -11.41 -14.89
N PRO A 337 26.86 -12.01 -16.02
CA PRO A 337 28.02 -12.90 -16.04
C PRO A 337 29.30 -12.04 -16.07
N LEU A 338 29.63 -11.41 -14.94
CA LEU A 338 31.03 -11.12 -14.65
C LEU A 338 31.54 -12.40 -14.01
N GLY A 339 32.46 -13.09 -14.66
CA GLY A 339 33.12 -14.28 -14.12
C GLY A 339 33.87 -13.95 -12.84
N LEU A 340 33.14 -13.79 -11.75
CA LEU A 340 33.60 -13.66 -10.38
C LEU A 340 33.13 -14.91 -9.66
N ASP A 341 34.10 -15.76 -9.39
CA ASP A 341 34.01 -16.90 -8.48
C ASP A 341 33.65 -16.37 -7.08
N PHE A 342 32.51 -16.80 -6.53
CA PHE A 342 32.08 -16.47 -5.16
C PHE A 342 32.94 -17.14 -4.07
N GLY A 343 34.03 -17.80 -4.45
CA GLY A 343 35.14 -18.14 -3.55
C GLY A 343 35.91 -16.94 -2.98
N ASP A 344 35.73 -15.73 -3.54
CA ASP A 344 36.46 -14.51 -3.15
C ASP A 344 35.54 -13.37 -2.63
N LEU A 345 34.55 -13.68 -1.79
CA LEU A 345 34.05 -12.66 -0.86
C LEU A 345 35.23 -12.19 0.01
N PRO A 346 35.46 -10.87 0.21
CA PRO A 346 36.45 -10.41 1.18
C PRO A 346 36.11 -11.08 2.52
N SER A 347 37.05 -11.85 3.06
CA SER A 347 36.85 -12.61 4.31
C SER A 347 36.32 -11.76 5.47
N GLU A 348 36.53 -10.45 5.39
CA GLU A 348 36.04 -9.42 6.31
C GLU A 348 34.51 -9.24 6.24
N LEU A 349 33.88 -9.33 5.07
CA LEU A 349 32.43 -9.17 4.90
C LEU A 349 31.66 -10.45 5.27
N ALA A 350 32.21 -11.62 4.94
CA ALA A 350 31.67 -12.91 5.37
C ALA A 350 31.80 -13.12 6.89
N ALA A 351 32.85 -12.58 7.51
CA ALA A 351 33.03 -12.58 8.96
C ALA A 351 32.20 -11.50 9.69
N ALA A 352 31.76 -10.44 9.00
CA ALA A 352 30.99 -9.36 9.59
C ALA A 352 29.49 -9.67 9.72
N LEU A 353 28.94 -10.56 8.90
CA LEU A 353 27.52 -10.94 8.92
C LEU A 353 27.07 -11.56 10.26
N PRO A 354 27.80 -12.55 10.84
CA PRO A 354 27.46 -13.09 12.16
C PRO A 354 27.68 -12.08 13.29
N ALA A 355 28.70 -11.22 13.17
CA ALA A 355 29.00 -10.19 14.16
C ALA A 355 27.94 -9.09 14.20
N ALA A 356 27.46 -8.64 13.03
CA ALA A 356 26.37 -7.67 12.92
C ALA A 356 25.05 -8.22 13.47
N ALA A 357 24.74 -9.50 13.24
CA ALA A 357 23.57 -10.16 13.82
C ALA A 357 23.68 -10.31 15.35
N THR A 358 24.89 -10.53 15.88
CA THR A 358 25.17 -10.64 17.32
C THR A 358 25.17 -9.28 18.03
N ASP A 359 25.70 -8.23 17.40
CA ASP A 359 25.65 -6.86 17.92
C ASP A 359 24.23 -6.29 17.90
N PHE A 360 23.42 -6.67 16.90
CA PHE A 360 22.01 -6.29 16.81
C PHE A 360 21.14 -7.01 17.85
N SER A 361 21.39 -8.31 18.12
CA SER A 361 20.69 -9.04 19.19
C SER A 361 21.02 -8.49 20.58
N ALA A 362 22.24 -7.98 20.78
CA ALA A 362 22.67 -7.33 22.02
C ALA A 362 22.06 -5.93 22.26
N LEU A 363 21.51 -5.29 21.21
CA LEU A 363 20.79 -4.01 21.30
C LEU A 363 19.31 -4.18 21.68
N LEU A 364 18.79 -5.41 21.70
CA LEU A 364 17.39 -5.73 22.00
C LEU A 364 17.27 -6.28 23.43
N PRO A 365 16.33 -5.78 24.26
CA PRO A 365 16.23 -6.22 25.65
C PRO A 365 15.60 -7.62 25.78
N GLY A 366 16.27 -8.51 26.54
CA GLY A 366 15.68 -9.74 27.08
C GLY A 366 15.39 -10.85 26.07
N GLU A 367 14.23 -11.50 26.20
CA GLU A 367 13.84 -12.71 25.45
C GLU A 367 13.79 -12.52 23.93
N LEU A 368 13.64 -11.27 23.46
CA LEU A 368 13.65 -10.89 22.04
C LEU A 368 15.04 -11.07 21.39
N GLY A 369 16.11 -10.80 22.15
CA GLY A 369 17.49 -10.99 21.69
C GLY A 369 17.85 -12.47 21.55
N THR A 370 17.34 -13.32 22.44
CA THR A 370 17.53 -14.78 22.39
C THR A 370 16.77 -15.44 21.25
N LEU A 371 15.50 -15.03 21.00
CA LEU A 371 14.68 -15.58 19.91
C LEU A 371 15.29 -15.30 18.52
N ILE A 372 15.84 -14.10 18.33
CA ILE A 372 16.53 -13.69 17.11
C ILE A 372 17.87 -14.43 16.95
N GLY A 373 18.63 -14.59 18.05
CA GLY A 373 19.86 -15.37 18.06
C GLY A 373 19.63 -16.82 17.62
N ASP A 374 18.56 -17.45 18.08
CA ASP A 374 18.22 -18.83 17.72
C ASP A 374 17.77 -18.96 16.25
N LEU A 375 17.07 -17.94 15.71
CA LEU A 375 16.64 -17.90 14.30
C LEU A 375 17.82 -17.81 13.33
N PHE A 376 18.85 -17.01 13.66
CA PHE A 376 20.07 -16.89 12.86
C PHE A 376 20.99 -18.12 12.94
N THR A 377 20.86 -18.93 13.99
CA THR A 377 21.66 -20.16 14.16
C THR A 377 21.05 -21.35 13.40
N ALA A 378 19.81 -21.21 12.92
CA ALA A 378 19.07 -22.23 12.18
C ALA A 378 19.15 -22.11 10.64
N LEU A 379 19.75 -21.02 10.14
CA LEU A 379 20.15 -20.81 8.74
C LEU A 379 21.62 -21.19 8.58
#